data_AF-A0A023DJ53-F1
#
_entry.id   AF-A0A023DJ53-F1
#
_cell.length_a   1.000
_cell.length_b   1.000
_cell.length_c   1.000
_cell.angle_alpha   90.00
_cell.angle_beta   90.00
_cell.angle_gamma   90.00
#
_symmetry.space_group_name_H-M   'P 1'
#
loop_
_entity.id
_entity.type
_entity.pdbx_description
1 polymer ?
#
loop_
_entity_poly.entity_id
_entity_poly.type
_entity_poly.pdbx_seq_one_letter_code
_entity_poly.pdbx_strand_id
1 'polypeptide(L)'
;MIHKELQLFLENNVHPLPSWIIFAFSLGAFLHEKGIEDNKSSHIVVSVPSEQYFALFAAVGIADKVFRKPRNLQSIRQQILNLKKGNRIIYQDKDLARRASVISVEPSPVIEGEFILFIQFGNIKLGIPEQQWMEKIILLEEEYTEIKRSRKVSENYQLRISSPFMQNIYSSEQLSRASFYPGDYFYIVGDKEDFIEMMSEKCLFKNGQKGTISDFLYLENLQNNNSYSNGKFFSSRMKNTHEVNENVPVLFSNALSYRKQIRLFHKNPSLIVIGRSEHENHIDETMSDISRRVLLGNTEIITEELVNYVKNYGISIPAGIELFSWREQYC
;
A
#
# COMPACT_ATOMS: atom_id res chain seq x y z
N MET A 1 0.20 -14.05 8.74
CA MET A 1 0.08 -12.59 8.87
C MET A 1 1.27 -12.07 9.64
N ILE A 2 1.69 -10.86 9.34
CA ILE A 2 2.90 -10.23 9.88
C ILE A 2 3.00 -10.19 11.41
N HIS A 3 1.88 -10.19 12.14
CA HIS A 3 1.90 -10.10 13.60
C HIS A 3 2.68 -11.22 14.30
N LYS A 4 2.85 -12.38 13.65
CA LYS A 4 3.65 -13.49 14.20
C LYS A 4 5.16 -13.26 14.07
N GLU A 5 5.54 -12.34 13.19
CA GLU A 5 6.94 -12.02 12.92
C GLU A 5 7.43 -10.85 13.76
N LEU A 6 6.57 -9.89 14.09
CA LEU A 6 6.93 -8.62 14.68
C LEU A 6 6.77 -8.57 16.20
N GLN A 7 7.57 -7.70 16.82
CA GLN A 7 7.47 -7.30 18.22
C GLN A 7 7.39 -5.77 18.31
N LEU A 8 6.85 -5.25 19.43
CA LEU A 8 6.84 -3.82 19.72
C LEU A 8 8.14 -3.42 20.40
N PHE A 9 8.77 -2.36 19.91
CA PHE A 9 9.89 -1.70 20.59
C PHE A 9 9.38 -0.42 21.27
N LEU A 10 9.43 -0.38 22.59
CA LEU A 10 8.97 0.75 23.40
C LEU A 10 9.88 0.90 24.62
N GLU A 11 10.25 2.14 24.97
CA GLU A 11 11.06 2.43 26.17
C GLU A 11 12.35 1.59 26.27
N ASN A 12 13.02 1.36 25.14
CA ASN A 12 14.22 0.51 25.02
C ASN A 12 14.03 -0.98 25.31
N ASN A 13 12.79 -1.45 25.41
CA ASN A 13 12.44 -2.83 25.63
C ASN A 13 11.68 -3.42 24.44
N VAL A 14 11.70 -4.76 24.36
CA VAL A 14 11.01 -5.54 23.33
C VAL A 14 9.82 -6.24 23.96
N HIS A 15 8.64 -5.99 23.42
CA HIS A 15 7.38 -6.53 23.91
C HIS A 15 6.66 -7.32 22.81
N PRO A 16 5.81 -8.30 23.16
CA PRO A 16 4.84 -8.84 22.23
C PRO A 16 3.99 -7.71 21.64
N LEU A 17 3.57 -7.85 20.38
CA LEU A 17 2.64 -6.88 19.80
C LEU A 17 1.33 -6.83 20.61
N PRO A 18 0.87 -5.64 21.03
CA PRO A 18 -0.44 -5.47 21.65
C PRO A 18 -1.57 -5.98 20.75
N SER A 19 -2.61 -6.54 21.36
CA SER A 19 -3.75 -7.10 20.64
C SER A 19 -4.43 -6.10 19.70
N TRP A 20 -4.44 -4.81 20.03
CA TRP A 20 -5.01 -3.77 19.18
C TRP A 20 -4.22 -3.52 17.90
N ILE A 21 -2.89 -3.65 17.92
CA ILE A 21 -2.06 -3.56 16.70
C ILE A 21 -2.32 -4.78 15.81
N ILE A 22 -2.37 -5.96 16.42
CA ILE A 22 -2.69 -7.21 15.73
C ILE A 22 -4.09 -7.14 15.09
N PHE A 23 -5.04 -6.58 15.81
CA PHE A 23 -6.40 -6.33 15.32
C PHE A 23 -6.42 -5.32 14.17
N ALA A 24 -5.71 -4.19 14.27
CA ALA A 24 -5.60 -3.22 13.17
C ALA A 24 -5.02 -3.87 11.90
N PHE A 25 -3.95 -4.68 12.02
CA PHE A 25 -3.40 -5.47 10.91
C PHE A 25 -4.46 -6.36 10.26
N SER A 26 -5.30 -7.00 11.08
CA SER A 26 -6.36 -7.89 10.59
C SER A 26 -7.46 -7.15 9.83
N LEU A 27 -7.81 -5.91 10.22
CA LEU A 27 -8.79 -5.10 9.50
C LEU A 27 -8.27 -4.67 8.13
N GLY A 28 -7.01 -4.26 8.05
CA GLY A 28 -6.35 -3.97 6.77
C GLY A 28 -6.30 -5.21 5.86
N ALA A 29 -5.89 -6.34 6.41
CA ALA A 29 -5.89 -7.62 5.72
C ALA A 29 -7.29 -7.99 5.15
N PHE A 30 -8.35 -7.79 5.95
CA PHE A 30 -9.72 -8.02 5.52
C PHE A 30 -10.12 -7.12 4.35
N LEU A 31 -9.83 -5.82 4.43
CA LEU A 31 -10.15 -4.88 3.36
C LEU A 31 -9.45 -5.22 2.04
N HIS A 32 -8.21 -5.71 2.11
CA HIS A 32 -7.50 -6.17 0.91
C HIS A 32 -8.11 -7.45 0.35
N GLU A 33 -8.24 -8.51 1.15
CA GLU A 33 -8.70 -9.82 0.65
C GLU A 33 -10.17 -9.81 0.24
N LYS A 34 -11.05 -9.26 1.09
CA LYS A 34 -12.49 -9.22 0.79
C LYS A 34 -12.86 -8.07 -0.13
N GLY A 35 -12.30 -6.89 0.10
CA GLY A 35 -12.60 -5.70 -0.69
C GLY A 35 -12.05 -5.79 -2.11
N ILE A 36 -10.75 -6.05 -2.25
CA ILE A 36 -10.05 -5.98 -3.54
C ILE A 36 -10.07 -7.35 -4.25
N GLU A 37 -9.68 -8.43 -3.58
CA GLU A 37 -9.50 -9.73 -4.25
C GLU A 37 -10.83 -10.43 -4.54
N ASP A 38 -11.75 -10.44 -3.57
CA ASP A 38 -13.09 -11.03 -3.74
C ASP A 38 -14.09 -10.05 -4.38
N ASN A 39 -13.68 -8.82 -4.67
CA ASN A 39 -14.52 -7.73 -5.20
C ASN A 39 -15.79 -7.48 -4.35
N LYS A 40 -15.65 -7.56 -3.01
CA LYS A 40 -16.74 -7.29 -2.05
C LYS A 40 -16.44 -6.02 -1.28
N SER A 41 -16.63 -4.87 -1.93
CA SER A 41 -16.44 -3.55 -1.31
C SER A 41 -17.15 -3.48 0.04
N SER A 42 -16.38 -3.19 1.08
CA SER A 42 -16.82 -3.25 2.47
C SER A 42 -16.40 -1.99 3.20
N HIS A 43 -17.30 -1.47 4.03
CA HIS A 43 -17.05 -0.35 4.91
C HIS A 43 -17.01 -0.84 6.35
N ILE A 44 -16.04 -0.36 7.10
CA ILE A 44 -15.80 -0.71 8.51
C ILE A 44 -15.68 0.60 9.26
N VAL A 45 -16.50 0.79 10.29
CA VAL A 45 -16.29 1.82 11.30
C VAL A 45 -15.80 1.16 12.57
N VAL A 46 -14.79 1.76 13.19
CA VAL A 46 -14.21 1.27 14.43
C VAL A 46 -14.06 2.43 15.42
N SER A 47 -14.63 2.28 16.62
CA SER A 47 -14.39 3.17 17.74
C SER A 47 -13.25 2.61 18.59
N VAL A 48 -12.25 3.45 18.83
CA VAL A 48 -11.03 3.07 19.58
C VAL A 48 -10.77 4.10 20.69
N PRO A 49 -10.08 3.71 21.79
CA PRO A 49 -9.72 4.65 22.84
C PRO A 49 -8.90 5.86 22.33
N SER A 50 -7.97 5.60 21.41
CA SER A 50 -7.20 6.61 20.68
C SER A 50 -7.01 6.12 19.25
N GLU A 51 -7.17 7.04 18.31
CA GLU A 51 -7.04 6.82 16.86
C GLU A 51 -5.59 6.75 16.38
N GLN A 52 -4.64 7.20 17.21
CA GLN A 52 -3.22 7.30 16.86
C GLN A 52 -2.68 5.94 16.36
N TYR A 53 -1.89 5.99 15.30
CA TYR A 53 -1.32 4.83 14.58
C TYR A 53 -2.31 3.81 14.02
N PHE A 54 -3.60 3.82 14.38
CA PHE A 54 -4.50 2.70 14.08
C PHE A 54 -4.67 2.49 12.57
N ALA A 55 -4.93 3.57 11.82
CA ALA A 55 -5.03 3.53 10.37
C ALA A 55 -3.69 3.17 9.70
N LEU A 56 -2.56 3.61 10.25
CA LEU A 56 -1.23 3.26 9.76
C LEU A 56 -0.95 1.76 9.94
N PHE A 57 -1.28 1.18 11.09
CA PHE A 57 -1.14 -0.25 11.28
C PHE A 57 -2.11 -1.03 10.38
N ALA A 58 -3.35 -0.58 10.21
CA ALA A 58 -4.24 -1.19 9.20
C ALA A 58 -3.61 -1.16 7.79
N ALA A 59 -2.98 -0.05 7.38
CA ALA A 59 -2.24 0.03 6.12
C ALA A 59 -1.08 -0.99 6.05
N VAL A 60 -0.35 -1.21 7.15
CA VAL A 60 0.69 -2.27 7.23
C VAL A 60 0.07 -3.66 7.02
N GLY A 61 -1.15 -3.89 7.52
CA GLY A 61 -1.92 -5.11 7.28
C GLY A 61 -2.21 -5.34 5.79
N ILE A 62 -2.58 -4.29 5.06
CA ILE A 62 -2.78 -4.32 3.60
C ILE A 62 -1.44 -4.63 2.91
N ALA A 63 -0.38 -3.89 3.26
CA ALA A 63 0.95 -4.07 2.69
C ALA A 63 1.48 -5.50 2.90
N ASP A 64 1.25 -6.11 4.07
CA ASP A 64 1.63 -7.50 4.33
C ASP A 64 1.00 -8.48 3.34
N LYS A 65 -0.29 -8.29 2.99
CA LYS A 65 -0.95 -9.14 1.99
C LYS A 65 -0.33 -8.96 0.62
N VAL A 66 -0.03 -7.71 0.24
CA VAL A 66 0.63 -7.39 -1.04
C VAL A 66 2.01 -8.04 -1.13
N PHE A 67 2.82 -7.96 -0.09
CA PHE A 67 4.19 -8.50 -0.08
C PHE A 67 4.22 -10.03 -0.03
N ARG A 68 3.24 -10.67 0.62
CA ARG A 68 3.16 -12.15 0.70
C ARG A 68 2.49 -12.80 -0.51
N LYS A 69 1.76 -12.05 -1.32
CA LYS A 69 1.03 -12.58 -2.47
C LYS A 69 1.99 -13.21 -3.48
N PRO A 70 1.86 -14.51 -3.81
CA PRO A 70 2.66 -15.11 -4.87
C PRO A 70 2.25 -14.49 -6.20
N ARG A 71 3.12 -13.68 -6.81
CA ARG A 71 2.90 -13.15 -8.17
C ARG A 71 3.51 -14.08 -9.21
N ASN A 72 2.76 -14.35 -10.28
CA ASN A 72 3.22 -15.18 -11.39
C ASN A 72 4.30 -14.44 -12.18
N LEU A 73 5.40 -15.12 -12.54
CA LEU A 73 6.43 -14.55 -13.41
C LEU A 73 5.88 -14.20 -14.80
N GLN A 74 4.86 -14.93 -15.27
CA GLN A 74 4.20 -14.65 -16.54
C GLN A 74 3.54 -13.27 -16.57
N SER A 75 2.97 -12.77 -15.47
CA SER A 75 2.39 -11.43 -15.48
C SER A 75 3.45 -10.33 -15.54
N ILE A 76 4.64 -10.55 -14.94
CA ILE A 76 5.77 -9.61 -15.07
C ILE A 76 6.27 -9.58 -16.52
N ARG A 77 6.42 -10.78 -17.12
CA ARG A 77 6.74 -10.91 -18.53
C ARG A 77 5.76 -10.14 -19.39
N GLN A 78 4.45 -10.32 -19.20
CA GLN A 78 3.43 -9.60 -19.97
C GLN A 78 3.49 -8.08 -19.79
N GLN A 79 3.76 -7.58 -18.59
CA GLN A 79 3.95 -6.13 -18.38
C GLN A 79 5.12 -5.58 -19.20
N ILE A 80 6.25 -6.28 -19.22
CA ILE A 80 7.41 -5.86 -19.99
C ILE A 80 7.13 -5.96 -21.49
N LEU A 81 6.48 -7.04 -21.95
CA LEU A 81 6.07 -7.20 -23.35
C LEU A 81 5.12 -6.08 -23.82
N ASN A 82 4.31 -5.53 -22.92
CA ASN A 82 3.38 -4.44 -23.21
C ASN A 82 4.06 -3.05 -23.25
N LEU A 83 5.35 -2.94 -22.90
CA LEU A 83 6.07 -1.68 -22.98
C LEU A 83 6.19 -1.22 -24.44
N LYS A 84 5.75 0.00 -24.67
CA LYS A 84 5.82 0.71 -25.94
C LYS A 84 7.09 1.54 -26.02
N LYS A 85 7.47 1.85 -27.26
CA LYS A 85 8.54 2.81 -27.54
C LYS A 85 8.27 4.13 -26.80
N GLY A 86 9.27 4.61 -26.07
CA GLY A 86 9.20 5.84 -25.29
C GLY A 86 8.76 5.70 -23.84
N ASN A 87 8.20 4.55 -23.42
CA ASN A 87 7.99 4.27 -22.00
C ASN A 87 9.31 4.38 -21.23
N ARG A 88 9.24 4.87 -19.98
CA ARG A 88 10.41 5.01 -19.13
C ARG A 88 10.53 3.84 -18.17
N ILE A 89 11.77 3.39 -18.01
CA ILE A 89 12.16 2.44 -16.97
C ILE A 89 13.38 2.98 -16.24
N ILE A 90 13.70 2.41 -15.08
CA ILE A 90 15.04 2.49 -14.52
C ILE A 90 15.78 1.22 -14.91
N TYR A 91 16.90 1.40 -15.59
CA TYR A 91 17.89 0.35 -15.82
C TYR A 91 18.94 0.43 -14.71
N GLN A 92 19.15 -0.71 -14.04
CA GLN A 92 20.13 -0.89 -12.99
C GLN A 92 21.19 -1.91 -13.44
N ASP A 93 22.45 -1.53 -13.34
CA ASP A 93 23.59 -2.41 -13.57
C ASP A 93 24.63 -2.15 -12.48
N LYS A 94 24.78 -3.11 -11.56
CA LYS A 94 25.59 -2.97 -10.35
C LYS A 94 25.21 -1.67 -9.60
N ASP A 95 26.16 -0.76 -9.44
CA ASP A 95 26.01 0.50 -8.69
C ASP A 95 25.42 1.64 -9.54
N LEU A 96 25.12 1.40 -10.82
CA LEU A 96 24.61 2.42 -11.73
C LEU A 96 23.12 2.24 -11.99
N ALA A 97 22.34 3.24 -11.58
CA ALA A 97 20.92 3.35 -11.91
C ALA A 97 20.65 4.55 -12.81
N ARG A 98 20.01 4.31 -13.95
CA ARG A 98 19.63 5.37 -14.89
C ARG A 98 18.22 5.18 -15.41
N ARG A 99 17.52 6.29 -15.56
CA ARG A 99 16.26 6.30 -16.31
C ARG A 99 16.56 6.17 -17.80
N ALA A 100 16.01 5.14 -18.42
CA ALA A 100 16.17 4.81 -19.84
C ALA A 100 14.81 4.79 -20.54
N SER A 101 14.82 4.92 -21.87
CA SER A 101 13.60 4.86 -22.68
C SER A 101 13.55 3.54 -23.43
N VAL A 102 12.40 2.89 -23.42
CA VAL A 102 12.14 1.67 -24.18
C VAL A 102 12.16 1.98 -25.68
N ILE A 103 12.81 1.11 -26.46
CA ILE A 103 12.84 1.16 -27.92
C ILE A 103 11.85 0.14 -28.49
N SER A 104 12.01 -1.12 -28.10
CA SER A 104 11.21 -2.25 -28.54
C SER A 104 11.40 -3.44 -27.60
N VAL A 105 10.49 -4.42 -27.70
CA VAL A 105 10.64 -5.75 -27.12
C VAL A 105 10.51 -6.75 -28.26
N GLU A 106 11.52 -7.59 -28.44
CA GLU A 106 11.64 -8.46 -29.62
C GLU A 106 11.99 -9.89 -29.19
N PRO A 107 11.61 -10.93 -29.97
CA PRO A 107 12.04 -12.29 -29.70
C PRO A 107 13.58 -12.41 -29.70
N SER A 108 14.11 -13.20 -28.78
CA SER A 108 15.54 -13.48 -28.69
C SER A 108 16.00 -14.30 -29.90
N PRO A 109 17.05 -13.86 -30.63
CA PRO A 109 17.60 -14.65 -31.73
C PRO A 109 18.50 -15.79 -31.24
N VAL A 110 18.79 -15.85 -29.93
CA VAL A 110 19.74 -16.81 -29.33
C VAL A 110 19.03 -17.91 -28.54
N ILE A 111 17.91 -17.59 -27.88
CA ILE A 111 17.17 -18.53 -27.03
C ILE A 111 15.72 -18.56 -27.48
N GLU A 112 15.27 -19.71 -27.98
CA GLU A 112 13.90 -19.88 -28.44
C GLU A 112 12.89 -19.67 -27.31
N GLY A 113 11.86 -18.86 -27.58
CA GLY A 113 10.80 -18.56 -26.62
C GLY A 113 11.12 -17.45 -25.62
N GLU A 114 12.32 -16.87 -25.63
CA GLU A 114 12.68 -15.70 -24.82
C GLU A 114 12.55 -14.39 -25.60
N PHE A 115 12.49 -13.27 -24.87
CA PHE A 115 12.46 -11.92 -25.44
C PHE A 115 13.67 -11.08 -24.98
N ILE A 116 13.99 -10.06 -25.76
CA ILE A 116 15.00 -9.05 -25.45
C ILE A 116 14.29 -7.69 -25.40
N LEU A 117 14.44 -6.99 -24.27
CA LEU A 117 14.02 -5.59 -24.14
C LEU A 117 15.15 -4.69 -24.64
N PHE A 118 14.91 -3.91 -25.68
CA PHE A 118 15.84 -2.90 -26.16
C PHE A 118 15.54 -1.54 -25.53
N ILE A 119 16.57 -0.93 -24.95
CA ILE A 119 16.50 0.40 -24.35
C ILE A 119 17.55 1.35 -24.92
N GLN A 120 17.25 2.64 -24.87
CA GLN A 120 18.20 3.70 -25.16
C GLN A 120 18.86 4.18 -23.86
N PHE A 121 20.17 3.96 -23.76
CA PHE A 121 21.02 4.41 -22.66
C PHE A 121 22.05 5.41 -23.21
N GLY A 122 21.82 6.70 -23.02
CA GLY A 122 22.62 7.74 -23.67
C GLY A 122 22.51 7.64 -25.19
N ASN A 123 23.65 7.50 -25.87
CA ASN A 123 23.72 7.26 -27.31
C ASN A 123 23.78 5.76 -27.68
N ILE A 124 23.76 4.87 -26.68
CA ILE A 124 23.93 3.44 -26.85
C ILE A 124 22.56 2.75 -26.81
N LYS A 125 22.36 1.77 -27.70
CA LYS A 125 21.24 0.82 -27.62
C LYS A 125 21.72 -0.41 -26.86
N LEU A 126 20.98 -0.81 -25.84
CA LEU A 126 21.28 -1.99 -25.04
C LEU A 126 20.11 -2.97 -25.12
N GLY A 127 20.40 -4.24 -25.37
CA GLY A 127 19.45 -5.34 -25.25
C GLY A 127 19.59 -6.01 -23.88
N ILE A 128 18.48 -6.18 -23.17
CA ILE A 128 18.42 -6.87 -21.89
C ILE A 128 17.63 -8.17 -22.09
N PRO A 129 18.25 -9.34 -21.91
CA PRO A 129 17.57 -10.63 -22.07
C PRO A 129 16.56 -10.86 -20.94
N GLU A 130 15.49 -11.61 -21.24
CA GLU A 130 14.36 -11.88 -20.34
C GLU A 130 14.77 -12.36 -18.94
N GLN A 131 15.77 -13.23 -18.87
CA GLN A 131 16.31 -13.77 -17.61
C GLN A 131 16.85 -12.69 -16.65
N GLN A 132 17.26 -11.53 -17.18
CA GLN A 132 17.85 -10.43 -16.39
C GLN A 132 16.84 -9.34 -16.03
N TRP A 133 15.61 -9.42 -16.53
CA TRP A 133 14.64 -8.34 -16.36
C TRP A 133 14.33 -8.04 -14.89
N MET A 134 14.11 -9.08 -14.10
CA MET A 134 13.79 -8.96 -12.67
C MET A 134 14.87 -8.22 -11.88
N GLU A 135 16.13 -8.44 -12.22
CA GLU A 135 17.28 -7.84 -11.54
C GLU A 135 17.52 -6.40 -12.03
N LYS A 136 17.48 -6.18 -13.34
CA LYS A 136 17.99 -4.96 -13.97
C LYS A 136 16.95 -3.90 -14.28
N ILE A 137 15.65 -4.23 -14.24
CA ILE A 137 14.58 -3.31 -14.66
C ILE A 137 13.70 -2.94 -13.48
N ILE A 138 13.36 -1.66 -13.37
CA ILE A 138 12.27 -1.17 -12.53
C ILE A 138 11.31 -0.40 -13.44
N LEU A 139 10.05 -0.77 -13.42
CA LEU A 139 8.99 -0.13 -14.21
C LEU A 139 8.63 1.23 -13.58
N LEU A 140 8.32 2.21 -14.43
CA LEU A 140 7.82 3.51 -14.01
C LEU A 140 6.47 3.76 -14.70
N GLU A 141 5.55 4.44 -14.02
CA GLU A 141 4.29 4.93 -14.59
C GLU A 141 4.53 6.22 -15.41
N GLU A 142 5.48 6.16 -16.34
CA GLU A 142 5.90 7.29 -17.17
C GLU A 142 5.86 6.89 -18.64
N GLU A 143 4.82 7.35 -19.36
CA GLU A 143 4.64 7.11 -20.79
C GLU A 143 4.98 8.37 -21.60
N TYR A 144 5.86 8.23 -22.58
CA TYR A 144 6.15 9.28 -23.55
C TYR A 144 6.02 8.72 -24.95
N THR A 145 5.55 9.54 -25.88
CA THR A 145 5.47 9.19 -27.31
C THR A 145 6.86 9.12 -27.97
N GLU A 146 7.87 9.74 -27.36
CA GLU A 146 9.23 9.87 -27.89
C GLU A 146 10.28 9.29 -26.95
N ILE A 147 11.41 8.86 -27.54
CA ILE A 147 12.60 8.46 -26.78
C ILE A 147 13.22 9.70 -26.13
N LYS A 148 13.12 9.79 -24.81
CA LYS A 148 13.79 10.84 -24.03
C LYS A 148 15.23 10.45 -23.69
N ARG A 149 16.09 11.45 -23.51
CA ARG A 149 17.50 11.26 -23.10
C ARG A 149 17.59 10.52 -21.76
N SER A 150 18.59 9.67 -21.61
CA SER A 150 18.86 9.00 -20.34
C SER A 150 19.29 10.00 -19.27
N ARG A 151 18.89 9.77 -18.02
CA ARG A 151 19.31 10.60 -16.87
C ARG A 151 19.78 9.70 -15.73
N LYS A 152 20.85 10.10 -15.02
CA LYS A 152 21.26 9.44 -13.78
C LYS A 152 20.13 9.58 -12.77
N VAL A 153 19.80 8.50 -12.08
CA VAL A 153 18.88 8.57 -10.94
C VAL A 153 19.58 9.31 -9.80
N SER A 154 18.87 10.20 -9.11
CA SER A 154 19.42 10.92 -7.96
C SER A 154 19.88 9.92 -6.89
N GLU A 155 20.99 10.21 -6.22
CA GLU A 155 21.52 9.35 -5.14
C GLU A 155 20.55 9.26 -3.94
N ASN A 156 19.70 10.27 -3.77
CA ASN A 156 18.68 10.30 -2.72
C ASN A 156 17.39 9.54 -3.11
N TYR A 157 17.31 9.00 -4.32
CA TYR A 157 16.14 8.27 -4.80
C TYR A 157 16.32 6.77 -4.54
N GLN A 158 15.50 6.24 -3.65
CA GLN A 158 15.54 4.83 -3.29
C GLN A 158 14.96 3.98 -4.42
N LEU A 159 15.63 2.86 -4.70
CA LEU A 159 15.25 1.92 -5.74
C LEU A 159 14.71 0.65 -5.11
N ARG A 160 13.55 0.21 -5.62
CA ARG A 160 12.81 -0.94 -5.10
C ARG A 160 12.52 -0.79 -3.60
N ILE A 161 12.01 -1.88 -3.02
CA ILE A 161 11.94 -2.05 -1.57
C ILE A 161 13.34 -2.44 -1.07
N SER A 162 14.04 -1.50 -0.44
CA SER A 162 15.43 -1.67 0.00
C SER A 162 15.61 -1.61 1.53
N SER A 163 14.54 -1.70 2.31
CA SER A 163 14.62 -1.68 3.77
C SER A 163 15.29 -2.95 4.30
N PRO A 164 16.42 -2.86 5.04
CA PRO A 164 17.03 -4.04 5.65
C PRO A 164 16.10 -4.69 6.68
N PHE A 165 15.22 -3.90 7.32
CA PHE A 165 14.23 -4.43 8.26
C PHE A 165 13.23 -5.34 7.54
N MET A 166 12.78 -4.94 6.36
CA MET A 166 11.88 -5.74 5.52
C MET A 166 12.52 -7.05 5.04
N GLN A 167 13.83 -7.04 4.76
CA GLN A 167 14.58 -8.24 4.36
C GLN A 167 14.68 -9.30 5.47
N ASN A 168 14.47 -8.92 6.73
CA ASN A 168 14.36 -9.86 7.84
C ASN A 168 12.96 -10.49 8.00
N ILE A 169 11.97 -10.00 7.25
CA ILE A 169 10.57 -10.42 7.36
C ILE A 169 10.11 -11.14 6.08
N TYR A 170 10.57 -10.68 4.93
CA TYR A 170 10.19 -11.18 3.61
C TYR A 170 11.42 -11.64 2.83
N SER A 171 11.24 -12.65 1.98
CA SER A 171 12.31 -13.09 1.09
C SER A 171 12.64 -12.01 0.05
N SER A 172 13.87 -12.00 -0.45
CA SER A 172 14.28 -11.09 -1.54
C SER A 172 13.39 -11.25 -2.78
N GLU A 173 12.91 -12.46 -3.04
CA GLU A 173 11.98 -12.75 -4.13
C GLU A 173 10.62 -12.08 -3.93
N GLN A 174 10.05 -12.13 -2.72
CA GLN A 174 8.78 -11.46 -2.39
C GLN A 174 8.89 -9.94 -2.60
N LEU A 175 9.94 -9.33 -2.05
CA LEU A 175 10.16 -7.88 -2.16
C LEU A 175 10.45 -7.44 -3.61
N SER A 176 11.25 -8.22 -4.35
CA SER A 176 11.53 -7.94 -5.76
C SER A 176 10.26 -8.02 -6.60
N ARG A 177 9.47 -9.10 -6.46
CA ARG A 177 8.19 -9.25 -7.17
C ARG A 177 7.21 -8.14 -6.83
N ALA A 178 7.10 -7.74 -5.56
CA ALA A 178 6.24 -6.61 -5.19
C ALA A 178 6.68 -5.30 -5.87
N SER A 179 7.99 -5.05 -5.94
CA SER A 179 8.55 -3.84 -6.56
C SER A 179 8.25 -3.72 -8.07
N PHE A 180 7.87 -4.80 -8.76
CA PHE A 180 7.43 -4.75 -10.17
C PHE A 180 5.99 -4.30 -10.37
N TYR A 181 5.23 -4.18 -9.29
CA TYR A 181 3.84 -3.74 -9.34
C TYR A 181 3.64 -2.63 -8.32
N PRO A 182 4.27 -1.46 -8.53
CA PRO A 182 3.86 -0.27 -7.80
C PRO A 182 2.38 0.00 -8.08
N GLY A 183 1.72 0.67 -7.14
CA GLY A 183 0.34 1.08 -7.32
C GLY A 183 -0.37 1.36 -6.01
N ASP A 184 -1.55 1.95 -6.15
CA ASP A 184 -2.40 2.34 -5.01
C ASP A 184 -3.16 1.12 -4.46
N TYR A 185 -2.58 0.40 -3.49
CA TYR A 185 -3.30 -0.68 -2.79
C TYR A 185 -4.20 -0.15 -1.68
N PHE A 186 -3.96 1.08 -1.23
CA PHE A 186 -4.80 1.79 -0.30
C PHE A 186 -4.58 3.30 -0.41
N TYR A 187 -5.59 4.04 0.00
CA TYR A 187 -5.52 5.46 0.26
C TYR A 187 -5.53 5.70 1.77
N ILE A 188 -4.78 6.70 2.23
CA ILE A 188 -4.85 7.12 3.63
C ILE A 188 -5.11 8.61 3.72
N VAL A 189 -6.11 8.96 4.53
CA VAL A 189 -6.55 10.33 4.75
C VAL A 189 -6.26 10.72 6.18
N GLY A 190 -5.46 11.77 6.37
CA GLY A 190 -5.06 12.19 7.71
C GLY A 190 -4.35 13.53 7.73
N ASP A 191 -3.77 13.85 8.89
CA ASP A 191 -2.85 14.97 9.03
C ASP A 191 -1.46 14.60 8.51
N LYS A 192 -0.82 15.49 7.75
CA LYS A 192 0.46 15.18 7.12
C LYS A 192 1.59 15.14 8.13
N GLU A 193 1.59 16.07 9.09
CA GLU A 193 2.66 16.26 10.05
C GLU A 193 2.68 15.08 11.03
N ASP A 194 1.52 14.75 11.59
CA ASP A 194 1.34 13.62 12.50
C ASP A 194 1.76 12.30 11.84
N PHE A 195 1.40 12.11 10.56
CA PHE A 195 1.75 10.89 9.83
C PHE A 195 3.26 10.75 9.60
N ILE A 196 3.95 11.84 9.26
CA ILE A 196 5.41 11.82 9.08
C ILE A 196 6.07 11.45 10.41
N GLU A 197 5.63 12.04 11.52
CA GLU A 197 6.14 11.75 12.85
C GLU A 197 5.91 10.26 13.21
N MET A 198 4.65 9.81 13.23
CA MET A 198 4.28 8.44 13.57
C MET A 198 4.97 7.39 12.69
N MET A 199 5.11 7.65 11.38
CA MET A 199 5.75 6.71 10.46
C MET A 199 7.26 6.61 10.65
N SER A 200 7.89 7.66 11.18
CA SER A 200 9.34 7.71 11.42
C SER A 200 9.76 7.08 12.75
N GLU A 201 8.81 6.81 13.63
CA GLU A 201 9.08 6.23 14.94
C GLU A 201 9.56 4.78 14.84
N LYS A 202 10.63 4.46 15.57
CA LYS A 202 11.19 3.12 15.67
C LYS A 202 10.39 2.28 16.66
N CYS A 203 9.18 1.88 16.29
CA CYS A 203 8.27 1.14 17.15
C CYS A 203 8.24 -0.37 16.87
N LEU A 204 8.90 -0.86 15.82
CA LEU A 204 8.88 -2.27 15.43
C LEU A 204 10.22 -2.95 15.69
N PHE A 205 10.19 -4.25 16.03
CA PHE A 205 11.37 -5.05 16.29
C PHE A 205 11.28 -6.45 15.69
N LYS A 206 12.41 -6.91 15.13
CA LYS A 206 12.60 -8.29 14.66
C LYS A 206 14.08 -8.64 14.67
N ASN A 207 14.42 -9.78 15.28
CA ASN A 207 15.76 -10.39 15.23
C ASN A 207 16.92 -9.40 15.49
N GLY A 208 16.79 -8.53 16.51
CA GLY A 208 17.85 -7.56 16.86
C GLY A 208 17.81 -6.26 16.07
N GLN A 209 16.95 -6.14 15.05
CA GLN A 209 16.79 -4.94 14.26
C GLN A 209 15.53 -4.16 14.66
N LYS A 210 15.67 -2.83 14.74
CA LYS A 210 14.57 -1.88 14.92
C LYS A 210 14.08 -1.41 13.56
N GLY A 211 12.78 -1.37 13.38
CA GLY A 211 12.11 -0.87 12.18
C GLY A 211 11.06 0.18 12.54
N THR A 212 10.54 0.82 11.50
CA THR A 212 9.49 1.84 11.57
C THR A 212 8.29 1.41 10.73
N ILE A 213 7.18 2.14 10.84
CA ILE A 213 6.03 1.91 9.95
C ILE A 213 6.38 2.28 8.50
N SER A 214 7.23 3.28 8.28
CA SER A 214 7.69 3.67 6.93
C SER A 214 8.49 2.57 6.22
N ASP A 215 8.98 1.55 6.92
CA ASP A 215 9.59 0.38 6.27
C ASP A 215 8.58 -0.39 5.40
N PHE A 216 7.27 -0.29 5.72
CA PHE A 216 6.19 -0.99 5.03
C PHE A 216 5.41 -0.11 4.05
N LEU A 217 5.31 1.19 4.35
CA LEU A 217 4.38 2.09 3.67
C LEU A 217 5.14 3.09 2.80
N TYR A 218 5.02 2.90 1.49
CA TYR A 218 5.62 3.74 0.45
C TYR A 218 4.54 4.62 -0.15
N LEU A 219 4.28 5.75 0.51
CA LEU A 219 3.13 6.61 0.22
C LEU A 219 3.47 7.76 -0.72
N GLU A 220 2.84 7.77 -1.89
CA GLU A 220 2.82 8.94 -2.77
C GLU A 220 2.22 10.14 -2.03
N ASN A 221 2.72 11.34 -2.35
CA ASN A 221 2.35 12.63 -1.75
C ASN A 221 2.76 12.81 -0.27
N LEU A 222 3.35 11.79 0.35
CA LEU A 222 3.98 11.90 1.67
C LEU A 222 5.51 11.81 1.57
N GLN A 223 6.03 10.80 0.86
CA GLN A 223 7.46 10.55 0.68
C GLN A 223 7.75 10.19 -0.80
N ASN A 224 8.10 11.19 -1.63
CA ASN A 224 8.23 11.01 -3.09
C ASN A 224 9.62 10.54 -3.57
N ASN A 225 10.39 9.86 -2.71
CA ASN A 225 11.78 9.51 -2.99
C ASN A 225 12.02 8.00 -3.15
N ASN A 226 11.01 7.23 -3.60
CA ASN A 226 11.18 5.81 -3.93
C ASN A 226 10.59 5.50 -5.33
N SER A 227 11.18 4.55 -6.04
CA SER A 227 10.64 3.97 -7.29
C SER A 227 9.42 3.08 -7.10
N TYR A 228 9.17 2.64 -5.87
CA TYR A 228 8.03 1.83 -5.48
C TYR A 228 7.06 2.66 -4.63
N SER A 229 5.77 2.52 -4.91
CA SER A 229 4.67 3.01 -4.09
C SER A 229 3.68 1.86 -3.86
N ASN A 230 3.06 1.84 -2.69
CA ASN A 230 1.98 0.90 -2.36
C ASN A 230 0.71 1.57 -1.83
N GLY A 231 0.68 2.89 -1.81
CA GLY A 231 -0.48 3.67 -1.44
C GLY A 231 -0.25 5.16 -1.64
N LYS A 232 -1.30 5.93 -1.37
CA LYS A 232 -1.30 7.38 -1.58
C LYS A 232 -1.86 8.12 -0.39
N PHE A 233 -1.19 9.19 -0.01
CA PHE A 233 -1.59 10.06 1.07
C PHE A 233 -2.47 11.21 0.55
N PHE A 234 -3.55 11.48 1.29
CA PHE A 234 -4.45 12.59 1.06
C PHE A 234 -4.55 13.42 2.35
N SER A 235 -4.23 14.70 2.27
CA SER A 235 -4.35 15.57 3.43
C SER A 235 -5.83 15.82 3.75
N SER A 236 -6.19 15.72 5.02
CA SER A 236 -7.49 16.16 5.51
C SER A 236 -7.69 17.68 5.38
N ARG A 237 -6.62 18.48 5.26
CA ARG A 237 -6.68 19.95 5.23
C ARG A 237 -6.90 20.56 3.84
N MET A 238 -6.72 19.80 2.76
CA MET A 238 -6.76 20.31 1.39
C MET A 238 -7.89 19.69 0.57
N LYS A 239 -8.48 20.45 -0.35
CA LYS A 239 -9.38 19.89 -1.37
C LYS A 239 -8.53 19.09 -2.36
N ASN A 240 -8.74 17.79 -2.40
CA ASN A 240 -8.03 16.91 -3.32
C ASN A 240 -8.84 16.77 -4.61
N THR A 241 -8.18 17.00 -5.75
CA THR A 241 -8.77 16.91 -7.09
C THR A 241 -8.19 15.75 -7.91
N HIS A 242 -7.45 14.86 -7.26
CA HIS A 242 -6.86 13.71 -7.92
C HIS A 242 -7.96 12.69 -8.25
N GLU A 243 -7.85 12.05 -9.41
CA GLU A 243 -8.66 10.88 -9.72
C GLU A 243 -8.37 9.77 -8.70
N VAL A 244 -9.44 9.16 -8.20
CA VAL A 244 -9.38 8.08 -7.21
C VAL A 244 -9.97 6.82 -7.83
N ASN A 245 -9.30 5.70 -7.67
CA ASN A 245 -9.85 4.41 -8.10
C ASN A 245 -10.88 3.94 -7.08
N GLU A 246 -12.13 3.75 -7.50
CA GLU A 246 -13.27 3.39 -6.63
C GLU A 246 -13.08 2.02 -5.94
N ASN A 247 -12.21 1.14 -6.45
CA ASN A 247 -11.97 -0.19 -5.87
C ASN A 247 -10.86 -0.22 -4.81
N VAL A 248 -10.13 0.88 -4.63
CA VAL A 248 -9.02 0.95 -3.69
C VAL A 248 -9.54 1.34 -2.30
N PRO A 249 -9.22 0.60 -1.23
CA PRO A 249 -9.70 0.91 0.10
C PRO A 249 -9.12 2.24 0.62
N VAL A 250 -9.96 3.06 1.26
CA VAL A 250 -9.56 4.30 1.92
C VAL A 250 -9.54 4.13 3.44
N LEU A 251 -8.46 4.56 4.07
CA LEU A 251 -8.27 4.54 5.52
C LEU A 251 -8.38 5.97 6.03
N PHE A 252 -9.51 6.30 6.65
CA PHE A 252 -9.69 7.58 7.32
C PHE A 252 -9.10 7.47 8.72
N SER A 253 -8.07 8.28 9.01
CA SER A 253 -7.32 8.17 10.26
C SER A 253 -8.12 8.57 11.50
N ASN A 254 -9.17 9.38 11.31
CA ASN A 254 -10.03 9.91 12.37
C ASN A 254 -11.36 10.43 11.79
N ALA A 255 -12.32 10.80 12.66
CA ALA A 255 -13.63 11.30 12.28
C ALA A 255 -13.55 12.59 11.43
N LEU A 256 -12.61 13.49 11.76
CA LEU A 256 -12.40 14.72 10.99
C LEU A 256 -11.96 14.43 9.55
N SER A 257 -11.06 13.47 9.36
CA SER A 257 -10.55 13.06 8.05
C SER A 257 -11.65 12.46 7.18
N TYR A 258 -12.53 11.65 7.78
CA TYR A 258 -13.74 11.15 7.13
C TYR A 258 -14.63 12.30 6.66
N ARG A 259 -15.07 13.18 7.58
CA ARG A 259 -16.00 14.29 7.26
C ARG A 259 -15.52 15.17 6.12
N LYS A 260 -14.21 15.47 6.08
CA LYS A 260 -13.64 16.37 5.07
C LYS A 260 -13.50 15.75 3.69
N GLN A 261 -13.28 14.43 3.58
CA GLN A 261 -12.91 13.79 2.31
C GLN A 261 -13.90 12.73 1.81
N ILE A 262 -14.91 12.34 2.59
CA ILE A 262 -15.81 11.24 2.20
C ILE A 262 -16.50 11.46 0.85
N ARG A 263 -16.79 12.70 0.44
CA ARG A 263 -17.38 12.98 -0.87
C ARG A 263 -16.51 12.49 -2.03
N LEU A 264 -15.19 12.58 -1.90
CA LEU A 264 -14.24 12.09 -2.91
C LEU A 264 -14.24 10.55 -2.96
N PHE A 265 -14.33 9.89 -1.81
CA PHE A 265 -14.18 8.44 -1.66
C PHE A 265 -15.50 7.70 -1.38
N HIS A 266 -16.64 8.26 -1.77
CA HIS A 266 -17.95 7.78 -1.32
C HIS A 266 -18.24 6.32 -1.72
N LYS A 267 -17.67 5.85 -2.83
CA LYS A 267 -17.79 4.47 -3.33
C LYS A 267 -16.67 3.52 -2.89
N ASN A 268 -15.60 4.07 -2.33
CA ASN A 268 -14.43 3.28 -1.96
C ASN A 268 -14.75 2.40 -0.75
N PRO A 269 -14.29 1.14 -0.72
CA PRO A 269 -14.21 0.38 0.53
C PRO A 269 -13.49 1.23 1.57
N SER A 270 -13.89 1.20 2.83
CA SER A 270 -13.33 2.17 3.79
C SER A 270 -13.13 1.60 5.18
N LEU A 271 -12.03 1.98 5.82
CA LEU A 271 -11.88 1.96 7.28
C LEU A 271 -12.08 3.38 7.80
N ILE A 272 -13.04 3.55 8.71
CA ILE A 272 -13.34 4.80 9.39
C ILE A 272 -12.96 4.63 10.86
N VAL A 273 -11.84 5.23 11.25
CA VAL A 273 -11.40 5.21 12.64
C VAL A 273 -12.03 6.38 13.38
N ILE A 274 -12.61 6.12 14.55
CA ILE A 274 -13.17 7.13 15.44
C ILE A 274 -12.46 7.01 16.80
N GLY A 275 -11.70 8.04 17.16
CA GLY A 275 -11.07 8.13 18.47
C GLY A 275 -12.05 8.65 19.51
N ARG A 276 -12.11 8.02 20.69
CA ARG A 276 -12.95 8.48 21.81
C ARG A 276 -12.47 9.79 22.43
N SER A 277 -11.22 10.18 22.16
CA SER A 277 -10.65 11.47 22.52
C SER A 277 -10.96 12.58 21.50
N GLU A 278 -11.59 12.28 20.37
CA GLU A 278 -11.95 13.29 19.39
C GLU A 278 -13.08 14.21 19.91
N HIS A 279 -13.20 15.38 19.28
CA HIS A 279 -14.26 16.32 19.62
C HIS A 279 -15.65 15.70 19.36
N GLU A 280 -16.54 15.75 20.34
CA GLU A 280 -17.86 15.09 20.33
C GLU A 280 -18.66 15.41 19.06
N ASN A 281 -18.77 16.68 18.67
CA ASN A 281 -19.41 17.08 17.41
C ASN A 281 -18.87 16.35 16.17
N HIS A 282 -17.57 16.05 16.10
CA HIS A 282 -16.99 15.31 14.96
C HIS A 282 -17.44 13.86 14.95
N ILE A 283 -17.52 13.24 16.13
CA ILE A 283 -18.00 11.88 16.33
C ILE A 283 -19.47 11.80 15.93
N ASP A 284 -20.31 12.68 16.49
CA ASP A 284 -21.77 12.68 16.27
C ASP A 284 -22.13 12.88 14.80
N GLU A 285 -21.50 13.85 14.13
CA GLU A 285 -21.75 14.07 12.71
C GLU A 285 -21.32 12.89 11.84
N THR A 286 -20.19 12.25 12.18
CA THR A 286 -19.70 11.07 11.47
C THR A 286 -20.65 9.90 11.66
N MET A 287 -21.07 9.64 12.90
CA MET A 287 -22.02 8.57 13.22
C MET A 287 -23.40 8.81 12.61
N SER A 288 -23.87 10.06 12.56
CA SER A 288 -25.12 10.43 11.89
C SER A 288 -25.05 10.18 10.39
N ASP A 289 -23.94 10.54 9.73
CA ASP A 289 -23.74 10.27 8.31
C ASP A 289 -23.67 8.76 8.00
N ILE A 290 -22.91 7.99 8.79
CA ILE A 290 -22.84 6.53 8.67
C ILE A 290 -24.21 5.91 8.88
N SER A 291 -24.93 6.31 9.94
CA SER A 291 -26.27 5.80 10.23
C SER A 291 -27.22 6.06 9.07
N ARG A 292 -27.16 7.26 8.49
CA ARG A 292 -27.95 7.62 7.30
C ARG A 292 -27.62 6.75 6.10
N ARG A 293 -26.33 6.49 5.82
CA ARG A 293 -25.90 5.62 4.72
C ARG A 293 -26.41 4.19 4.88
N VAL A 294 -26.34 3.66 6.11
CA VAL A 294 -26.78 2.29 6.42
C VAL A 294 -28.30 2.15 6.35
N LEU A 295 -29.04 3.10 6.94
CA LEU A 295 -30.50 3.04 7.04
C LEU A 295 -31.22 3.36 5.72
N LEU A 296 -30.68 4.29 4.93
CA LEU A 296 -31.30 4.71 3.66
C LEU A 296 -30.72 3.99 2.44
N GLY A 297 -29.52 3.43 2.55
CA GLY A 297 -28.87 2.70 1.48
C GLY A 297 -29.35 1.26 1.37
N ASN A 298 -29.17 0.65 0.20
CA ASN A 298 -29.29 -0.80 0.05
C ASN A 298 -28.02 -1.44 0.61
N THR A 299 -28.06 -1.81 1.90
CA THR A 299 -26.88 -2.28 2.63
C THR A 299 -27.03 -3.69 3.18
N GLU A 300 -25.93 -4.44 3.14
CA GLU A 300 -25.77 -5.73 3.83
C GLU A 300 -24.90 -5.52 5.06
N ILE A 301 -25.39 -5.87 6.25
CA ILE A 301 -24.59 -5.82 7.49
C ILE A 301 -23.69 -7.05 7.54
N ILE A 302 -22.38 -6.85 7.69
CA ILE A 302 -21.36 -7.91 7.60
C ILE A 302 -20.45 -7.97 8.84
N THR A 303 -20.90 -7.39 9.95
CA THR A 303 -20.15 -7.37 11.23
C THR A 303 -19.74 -8.77 11.67
N GLU A 304 -20.65 -9.76 11.60
CA GLU A 304 -20.33 -11.14 11.98
C GLU A 304 -19.32 -11.79 11.04
N GLU A 305 -19.38 -11.51 9.73
CA GLU A 305 -18.39 -12.00 8.77
C GLU A 305 -16.99 -11.49 9.12
N LEU A 306 -16.87 -10.20 9.42
CA LEU A 306 -15.61 -9.59 9.84
C LEU A 306 -15.10 -10.19 11.18
N VAL A 307 -15.99 -10.34 12.16
CA VAL A 307 -15.64 -10.96 13.46
C VAL A 307 -15.13 -12.40 13.25
N ASN A 308 -15.81 -13.19 12.41
CA ASN A 308 -15.43 -14.57 12.11
C ASN A 308 -14.10 -14.61 11.36
N TYR A 309 -13.87 -13.70 10.41
CA TYR A 309 -12.58 -13.56 9.74
C TYR A 309 -11.44 -13.35 10.74
N VAL A 310 -11.58 -12.38 11.65
CA VAL A 310 -10.56 -12.06 12.66
C VAL A 310 -10.29 -13.27 13.57
N LYS A 311 -11.34 -13.96 14.02
CA LYS A 311 -11.24 -15.17 14.85
C LYS A 311 -10.55 -16.33 14.12
N ASN A 312 -10.78 -16.50 12.83
CA ASN A 312 -10.14 -17.55 12.02
C ASN A 312 -8.61 -17.37 11.93
N TYR A 313 -8.10 -16.16 12.13
CA TYR A 313 -6.67 -15.89 12.25
C TYR A 313 -6.13 -16.02 13.69
N GLY A 314 -6.96 -16.44 14.65
CA GLY A 314 -6.58 -16.59 16.06
C GLY A 314 -6.48 -15.27 16.82
N ILE A 315 -7.20 -14.23 16.36
CA ILE A 315 -7.13 -12.88 16.92
C ILE A 315 -8.41 -12.60 17.69
N SER A 316 -8.26 -12.01 18.87
CA SER A 316 -9.38 -11.50 19.65
C SER A 316 -9.62 -10.02 19.35
N ILE A 317 -10.88 -9.60 19.41
CA ILE A 317 -11.23 -8.19 19.39
C ILE A 317 -10.84 -7.61 20.77
N PRO A 318 -9.97 -6.59 20.82
CA PRO A 318 -9.53 -6.00 22.08
C PRO A 318 -10.68 -5.38 22.87
N ALA A 319 -10.56 -5.40 24.21
CA ALA A 319 -11.50 -4.69 25.08
C ALA A 319 -11.48 -3.19 24.79
N GLY A 320 -12.66 -2.56 24.82
CA GLY A 320 -12.81 -1.12 24.57
C GLY A 320 -12.79 -0.72 23.09
N ILE A 321 -12.75 -1.69 22.16
CA ILE A 321 -12.96 -1.45 20.74
C ILE A 321 -14.39 -1.86 20.37
N GLU A 322 -15.09 -0.98 19.67
CA GLU A 322 -16.39 -1.26 19.07
C GLU A 322 -16.26 -1.22 17.55
N LEU A 323 -16.95 -2.11 16.85
CA LEU A 323 -16.86 -2.23 15.41
C LEU A 323 -18.23 -2.44 14.78
N PHE A 324 -18.44 -1.87 13.61
CA PHE A 324 -19.59 -2.11 12.77
C PHE A 324 -19.15 -2.14 11.32
N SER A 325 -19.65 -3.09 10.53
CA SER A 325 -19.31 -3.19 9.11
C SER A 325 -20.50 -3.52 8.23
N TRP A 326 -20.48 -2.98 7.01
CA TRP A 326 -21.52 -3.14 6.02
C TRP A 326 -20.95 -3.14 4.59
N ARG A 327 -21.76 -3.56 3.63
CA ARG A 327 -21.51 -3.42 2.19
C ARG A 327 -22.62 -2.59 1.58
N GLU A 328 -22.28 -1.72 0.65
CA GLU A 328 -23.25 -1.02 -0.18
C GLU A 328 -23.45 -1.80 -1.48
N GLN A 329 -24.70 -2.13 -1.81
CA GLN A 329 -25.05 -2.72 -3.09
C GLN A 329 -25.31 -1.58 -4.08
N TYR A 330 -24.32 -1.27 -4.91
CA TYR A 330 -24.49 -0.31 -6.00
C TYR A 330 -25.23 -1.01 -7.15
N CYS A 331 -26.43 -0.52 -7.48
CA CYS A 331 -27.23 -0.97 -8.62
C CYS A 331 -26.63 -0.52 -9.95
#